data_AF-B7PMF1-F1
#
_entry.id   AF-B7PMF1-F1
#
_cell.length_a   1.000
_cell.length_b   1.000
_cell.length_c   1.000
_cell.angle_alpha   90.00
_cell.angle_beta   90.00
_cell.angle_gamma   90.00
#
_symmetry.space_group_name_H-M   'P 1'
#
loop_
_entity.id
_entity.type
_entity.pdbx_description
1 polymer ?
#
loop_
_entity_poly.entity_id
_entity_poly.type
_entity_poly.pdbx_seq_one_letter_code
_entity_poly.pdbx_strand_id
1 'polypeptide(L)'
;MDLMRLLRTDLLCLCEEFGVEVEQKMKKSEISKAISESAEAEDIKIAWELLQNAKSEAAAKEEREQAAAREERAQAAAKEERAQAAAKEEREQEQAAAREERAQAAANRKRGTRAARGAGCSRVELG
;
A
#
# COMPACT_ATOMS: atom_id res chain seq x y z
N MET A 1 -37.83 -13.93 -15.46
CA MET A 1 -36.76 -14.23 -14.48
C MET A 1 -37.26 -15.34 -13.57
N ASP A 2 -36.39 -16.26 -13.11
CA ASP A 2 -36.83 -17.38 -12.27
C ASP A 2 -36.48 -17.16 -10.79
N LEU A 3 -37.50 -16.84 -9.99
CA LEU A 3 -37.39 -16.63 -8.54
C LEU A 3 -36.91 -17.89 -7.80
N MET A 4 -37.20 -19.08 -8.32
CA MET A 4 -36.80 -20.34 -7.69
C MET A 4 -35.30 -20.61 -7.82
N ARG A 5 -34.59 -19.88 -8.68
CA ARG A 5 -33.13 -19.93 -8.80
C ARG A 5 -32.41 -18.94 -7.89
N LEU A 6 -33.14 -17.98 -7.33
CA LEU A 6 -32.58 -17.00 -6.40
C LEU A 6 -32.25 -17.62 -5.04
N LEU A 7 -31.31 -16.99 -4.34
CA LEU A 7 -31.02 -17.34 -2.96
C LEU A 7 -32.17 -16.85 -2.06
N ARG A 8 -32.34 -17.50 -0.91
CA ARG A 8 -33.34 -17.09 0.08
C ARG A 8 -33.12 -15.63 0.52
N THR A 9 -31.86 -15.24 0.71
CA THR A 9 -31.47 -13.87 1.07
C THR A 9 -31.88 -12.85 0.01
N ASP A 10 -31.70 -13.18 -1.27
CA ASP A 10 -32.08 -12.32 -2.39
C ASP A 10 -33.60 -12.13 -2.49
N LEU A 11 -34.35 -13.21 -2.25
CA LEU A 11 -35.82 -13.16 -2.20
C LEU A 11 -36.32 -12.30 -1.03
N LEU A 12 -35.65 -12.37 0.13
CA LEU A 12 -35.98 -11.51 1.28
C LEU A 12 -35.71 -10.04 0.99
N CYS A 13 -34.59 -9.69 0.33
CA CYS A 13 -34.34 -8.31 -0.09
C CYS A 13 -35.42 -7.80 -1.07
N LEU A 14 -35.85 -8.63 -2.02
CA LEU A 14 -36.96 -8.27 -2.90
C LEU A 14 -38.27 -8.06 -2.11
N CYS A 15 -38.53 -8.89 -1.10
CA CYS A 15 -39.70 -8.71 -0.23
C CYS A 15 -39.66 -7.37 0.51
N GLU A 16 -38.50 -6.98 1.05
CA GLU A 16 -38.33 -5.67 1.70
C GLU A 16 -38.61 -4.51 0.74
N GLU A 17 -38.14 -4.59 -0.51
CA GLU A 17 -38.37 -3.57 -1.55
C GLU A 17 -39.84 -3.43 -1.92
N PHE A 18 -40.57 -4.56 -2.01
CA PHE A 18 -41.99 -4.57 -2.32
C PHE A 18 -42.90 -4.44 -1.08
N GLY A 19 -42.32 -4.35 0.12
CA GLY A 19 -43.09 -4.29 1.38
C GLY A 19 -43.86 -5.59 1.71
N VAL A 20 -43.42 -6.73 1.18
CA VAL A 20 -44.03 -8.04 1.42
C VAL A 20 -43.52 -8.60 2.75
N GLU A 21 -44.42 -8.73 3.72
CA GLU A 21 -44.09 -9.24 5.04
C GLU A 21 -43.97 -10.78 5.01
N VAL A 22 -42.75 -11.30 5.17
CA VAL A 22 -42.46 -12.74 5.09
C VAL A 22 -41.85 -13.25 6.39
N GLU A 23 -42.44 -14.29 6.97
CA GLU A 23 -41.90 -14.90 8.18
C GLU A 23 -40.65 -15.75 7.88
N GLN A 24 -39.67 -15.74 8.79
CA GLN A 24 -38.41 -16.48 8.64
C GLN A 24 -38.61 -18.01 8.50
N LYS A 25 -39.77 -18.54 8.91
CA LYS A 25 -40.16 -19.96 8.78
C LYS A 25 -40.78 -20.32 7.43
N MET A 26 -41.15 -19.34 6.60
CA MET A 26 -41.80 -19.59 5.31
C MET A 26 -40.86 -20.34 4.35
N LYS A 27 -41.44 -21.18 3.49
CA LYS A 27 -40.68 -21.88 2.45
C LYS A 27 -40.31 -20.91 1.34
N LYS A 28 -39.19 -21.19 0.67
CA LYS A 28 -38.73 -20.40 -0.48
C LYS A 28 -39.81 -20.29 -1.57
N SER A 29 -40.57 -21.35 -1.80
CA SER A 29 -41.69 -21.37 -2.74
C SER A 29 -42.84 -20.43 -2.34
N GLU A 30 -43.12 -20.30 -1.04
CA GLU A 30 -44.16 -19.39 -0.53
C GLU A 30 -43.71 -17.94 -0.68
N ILE A 31 -42.44 -17.66 -0.39
CA ILE A 31 -41.83 -16.34 -0.58
C ILE A 31 -41.86 -15.94 -2.07
N SER A 32 -41.41 -16.84 -2.97
CA SER A 32 -41.46 -16.60 -4.42
C SER A 32 -42.89 -16.32 -4.91
N LYS A 33 -43.87 -17.04 -4.36
CA LYS A 33 -45.27 -16.84 -4.69
C LYS A 33 -45.77 -15.47 -4.21
N ALA A 34 -45.48 -15.10 -2.96
CA ALA A 34 -45.88 -13.81 -2.38
C ALA A 34 -45.31 -12.61 -3.17
N ILE A 35 -44.06 -12.69 -3.60
CA ILE A 35 -43.45 -11.65 -4.46
C ILE A 35 -44.18 -11.57 -5.80
N SER A 36 -44.47 -12.73 -6.42
CA SER A 36 -45.16 -12.79 -7.72
C SER A 36 -46.61 -12.33 -7.67
N GLU A 37 -47.27 -12.43 -6.50
CA GLU A 37 -48.62 -11.92 -6.26
C GLU A 37 -48.61 -10.43 -5.91
N SER A 38 -47.50 -9.90 -5.39
CA SER A 38 -47.39 -8.51 -4.94
C SER A 38 -46.94 -7.53 -6.03
N ALA A 39 -46.22 -8.01 -7.05
CA ALA A 39 -45.64 -7.16 -8.09
C ALA A 39 -45.64 -7.84 -9.46
N GLU A 40 -45.67 -7.04 -10.51
CA GLU A 40 -45.59 -7.53 -11.89
C GLU A 40 -44.19 -8.08 -12.19
N ALA A 41 -44.13 -9.04 -13.13
CA ALA A 41 -42.87 -9.69 -13.49
C ALA A 41 -41.80 -8.71 -14.00
N GLU A 42 -42.20 -7.58 -14.58
CA GLU A 42 -41.32 -6.51 -15.02
C GLU A 42 -40.74 -5.72 -13.84
N ASP A 43 -41.57 -5.35 -12.87
CA ASP A 43 -41.12 -4.63 -11.67
C ASP A 43 -40.16 -5.48 -10.84
N ILE A 44 -40.47 -6.78 -10.70
CA ILE A 44 -39.58 -7.76 -10.05
C ILE A 44 -38.23 -7.82 -10.76
N LYS A 45 -38.23 -7.78 -12.08
CA LYS A 45 -37.00 -7.80 -12.87
C LYS A 45 -36.20 -6.51 -12.68
N ILE A 46 -36.85 -5.35 -12.70
CA ILE A 46 -36.21 -4.04 -12.49
C ILE A 46 -35.58 -3.97 -11.09
N ALA A 47 -36.34 -4.33 -10.05
CA ALA A 47 -35.83 -4.36 -8.67
C ALA A 47 -34.64 -5.31 -8.52
N TRP A 48 -34.69 -6.47 -9.19
CA TRP A 48 -33.57 -7.41 -9.21
C TRP A 48 -32.33 -6.87 -9.92
N GLU A 49 -32.50 -6.21 -11.07
CA GLU A 49 -31.39 -5.58 -11.80
C GLU A 49 -30.75 -4.46 -10.96
N LEU A 50 -31.56 -3.65 -10.27
CA LEU A 50 -31.07 -2.61 -9.36
C LEU A 50 -30.29 -3.21 -8.17
N LEU A 51 -30.81 -4.28 -7.56
CA LEU A 51 -30.12 -4.99 -6.48
C LEU A 51 -28.78 -5.56 -6.94
N GLN A 52 -28.72 -6.13 -8.14
CA GLN A 52 -27.45 -6.61 -8.71
C GLN A 52 -26.49 -5.45 -8.95
N ASN A 53 -26.97 -4.36 -9.55
CA ASN A 53 -26.14 -3.20 -9.86
C ASN A 53 -25.53 -2.60 -8.58
N ALA A 54 -26.34 -2.46 -7.52
CA ALA A 54 -25.90 -1.97 -6.22
C ALA A 54 -24.82 -2.87 -5.60
N LYS A 55 -24.98 -4.20 -5.67
CA LYS A 55 -23.96 -5.15 -5.19
C LYS A 55 -22.66 -5.04 -5.98
N SER A 56 -22.73 -4.94 -7.30
CA SER A 56 -21.53 -4.76 -8.14
C SER A 56 -20.85 -3.41 -7.91
N GLU A 57 -21.63 -2.34 -7.70
CA GLU A 57 -21.06 -1.02 -7.41
C GLU A 57 -20.40 -0.98 -6.03
N ALA A 58 -21.01 -1.61 -5.02
CA ALA A 58 -20.41 -1.75 -3.69
C ALA A 58 -19.09 -2.54 -3.75
N ALA A 59 -19.06 -3.67 -4.48
CA ALA A 59 -17.84 -4.45 -4.69
C ALA A 59 -16.76 -3.64 -5.43
N ALA A 60 -17.13 -2.86 -6.45
CA ALA A 60 -16.19 -2.03 -7.19
C ALA A 60 -15.64 -0.86 -6.34
N LYS A 61 -16.46 -0.28 -5.46
CA LYS A 61 -16.01 0.74 -4.50
C LYS A 61 -15.02 0.14 -3.50
N GLU A 62 -15.33 -1.03 -2.94
CA GLU A 62 -14.45 -1.73 -2.01
C GLU A 62 -13.09 -2.08 -2.66
N GLU A 63 -13.09 -2.54 -3.91
CA GLU A 63 -11.86 -2.82 -4.66
C GLU A 63 -11.01 -1.56 -4.84
N ARG A 64 -11.65 -0.43 -5.22
CA ARG A 64 -10.95 0.86 -5.37
C ARG A 64 -10.35 1.37 -4.07
N GLU A 65 -11.05 1.24 -2.96
CA GLU A 65 -10.54 1.63 -1.65
C GLU A 65 -9.36 0.75 -1.22
N GLN A 66 -9.45 -0.56 -1.44
CA GLN A 66 -8.33 -1.47 -1.17
C GLN A 66 -7.12 -1.18 -2.06
N ALA A 67 -7.34 -0.84 -3.34
CA ALA A 67 -6.27 -0.47 -4.27
C ALA A 67 -5.57 0.83 -3.82
N ALA A 68 -6.34 1.86 -3.44
CA ALA A 68 -5.80 3.11 -2.93
C ALA A 68 -4.97 2.91 -1.65
N ALA A 69 -5.45 2.08 -0.71
CA ALA A 69 -4.72 1.76 0.52
C ALA A 69 -3.41 0.98 0.26
N ARG A 70 -3.39 0.10 -0.75
CA ARG A 70 -2.16 -0.61 -1.16
C ARG A 70 -1.16 0.35 -1.82
N GLU A 71 -1.64 1.26 -2.64
CA GLU A 71 -0.79 2.26 -3.30
C GLU A 71 -0.15 3.21 -2.28
N GLU A 72 -0.92 3.69 -1.30
CA GLU A 72 -0.39 4.56 -0.24
C GLU A 72 0.72 3.87 0.57
N ARG A 73 0.53 2.58 0.93
CA ARG A 73 1.56 1.79 1.62
C ARG A 73 2.82 1.59 0.78
N ALA A 74 2.67 1.36 -0.53
CA ALA A 74 3.80 1.21 -1.43
C ALA A 74 4.60 2.51 -1.58
N GLN A 75 3.92 3.64 -1.69
CA GLN A 75 4.57 4.96 -1.75
C GLN A 75 5.31 5.30 -0.45
N ALA A 76 4.73 4.97 0.71
CA ALA A 76 5.39 5.17 2.01
C ALA A 76 6.68 4.34 2.13
N ALA A 77 6.62 3.05 1.76
CA ALA A 77 7.79 2.17 1.78
C ALA A 77 8.91 2.66 0.84
N ALA A 78 8.56 3.12 -0.37
CA ALA A 78 9.54 3.65 -1.32
C ALA A 78 10.22 4.95 -0.82
N LYS A 79 9.49 5.81 -0.10
CA LYS A 79 10.06 7.01 0.53
C LYS A 79 11.02 6.63 1.66
N GLU A 80 10.65 5.64 2.47
CA GLU A 80 11.50 5.15 3.57
C GLU A 80 12.79 4.52 3.04
N GLU A 81 12.71 3.69 1.99
CA GLU A 81 13.88 3.07 1.37
C GLU A 81 14.85 4.11 0.81
N ARG A 82 14.35 5.15 0.13
CA ARG A 82 15.17 6.27 -0.35
C ARG A 82 15.84 7.04 0.78
N ALA A 83 15.14 7.28 1.88
CA ALA A 83 15.72 7.97 3.03
C ALA A 83 16.83 7.14 3.69
N GLN A 84 16.64 5.81 3.82
CA GLN A 84 17.66 4.91 4.34
C GLN A 84 18.89 4.82 3.42
N ALA A 85 18.68 4.80 2.10
CA ALA A 85 19.77 4.81 1.12
C ALA A 85 20.60 6.09 1.20
N ALA A 86 19.94 7.25 1.24
CA ALA A 86 20.62 8.54 1.38
C ALA A 86 21.44 8.65 2.69
N ALA A 87 20.87 8.19 3.81
CA ALA A 87 21.57 8.20 5.10
C ALA A 87 22.80 7.26 5.13
N LYS A 88 22.75 6.13 4.40
CA LYS A 88 23.90 5.23 4.25
C LYS A 88 24.99 5.88 3.41
N GLU A 89 24.62 6.48 2.28
CA GLU A 89 25.55 7.15 1.38
C GLU A 89 26.27 8.32 2.08
N GLU A 90 25.55 9.14 2.86
CA GLU A 90 26.14 10.24 3.62
C GLU A 90 27.19 9.73 4.63
N ARG A 91 26.87 8.65 5.38
CA ARG A 91 27.83 8.03 6.31
C ARG A 91 29.06 7.45 5.63
N GLU A 92 28.90 6.88 4.44
CA GLU A 92 30.03 6.35 3.67
C GLU A 92 30.94 7.47 3.17
N GLN A 93 30.36 8.57 2.68
CA GLN A 93 31.12 9.75 2.25
C GLN A 93 31.89 10.38 3.43
N GLU A 94 31.27 10.52 4.60
CA GLU A 94 31.92 11.07 5.79
C GLU A 94 33.10 10.18 6.25
N GLN A 95 32.91 8.86 6.23
CA GLN A 95 33.99 7.92 6.54
C GLN A 95 35.13 7.97 5.52
N ALA A 96 34.81 8.13 4.24
CA ALA A 96 35.83 8.27 3.19
C ALA A 96 36.65 9.55 3.38
N ALA A 97 35.98 10.69 3.61
CA ALA A 97 36.62 11.96 3.89
C ALA A 97 37.54 11.90 5.12
N ALA A 98 37.07 11.30 6.23
CA ALA A 98 37.87 11.14 7.44
C ALA A 98 39.11 10.24 7.23
N ARG A 99 38.99 9.20 6.40
CA ARG A 99 40.15 8.34 6.05
C ARG A 99 41.15 9.08 5.18
N GLU A 100 40.68 9.88 4.23
CA GLU A 100 41.52 10.69 3.36
C GLU A 100 42.30 11.74 4.17
N GLU A 101 41.64 12.46 5.07
CA GLU A 101 42.28 13.45 5.93
C GLU A 101 43.38 12.82 6.78
N ARG A 102 43.11 11.65 7.40
CA ARG A 102 44.11 10.90 8.16
C ARG A 102 45.30 10.46 7.31
N ALA A 103 45.05 10.03 6.07
CA ALA A 103 46.11 9.64 5.14
C ALA A 103 46.98 10.85 4.74
N GLN A 104 46.36 11.99 4.44
CA GLN A 104 47.07 13.23 4.12
C GLN A 104 47.88 13.75 5.31
N ALA A 105 47.32 13.73 6.52
CA ALA A 105 48.02 14.11 7.75
C ALA A 105 49.24 13.21 8.01
N ALA A 106 49.09 11.89 7.85
CA ALA A 106 50.19 10.94 7.98
C ALA A 106 51.29 11.18 6.92
N ALA A 107 50.92 11.47 5.68
CA ALA A 107 51.86 11.80 4.61
C ALA A 107 52.62 13.10 4.90
N ASN A 108 51.93 14.15 5.36
CA ASN A 108 52.53 15.41 5.79
C ASN A 108 53.51 15.23 6.95
N ARG A 109 53.15 14.41 7.94
CA ARG A 109 54.04 14.09 9.06
C ARG A 109 55.32 13.37 8.62
N LYS A 110 55.22 12.44 7.67
CA LYS A 110 56.39 11.76 7.07
C LYS A 110 57.29 12.73 6.28
N ARG A 111 56.69 13.69 5.55
CA ARG A 111 57.44 14.73 4.84
C ARG A 111 58.16 15.69 5.78
N GLY A 112 57.46 16.18 6.81
CA GLY A 112 58.04 17.09 7.82
C GLY A 112 59.17 16.43 8.63
N THR A 113 59.01 15.17 9.02
CA THR A 113 60.07 14.41 9.73
C THR A 113 61.29 14.14 8.86
N ARG A 114 61.11 13.87 7.56
CA ARG A 114 62.21 13.69 6.61
C ARG A 114 62.92 15.02 6.30
N ALA A 115 62.19 16.13 6.20
CA ALA A 115 62.78 17.47 6.04
C ALA A 115 63.59 17.89 7.28
N ALA A 116 63.08 17.64 8.50
CA ALA A 116 63.79 17.92 9.73
C ALA A 116 65.08 17.07 9.88
N ARG A 117 65.05 15.80 9.47
CA ARG A 117 66.24 14.94 9.46
C ARG A 117 67.27 15.32 8.38
N GLY A 118 66.81 15.83 7.22
CA GLY A 118 67.70 16.32 6.17
C GLY A 118 68.39 17.64 6.53
N ALA A 119 67.70 18.54 7.24
CA ALA A 119 68.24 19.83 7.67
C ALA A 119 69.25 19.74 8.84
N GLY A 120 69.17 18.68 9.66
CA GLY A 120 70.08 18.46 10.79
C GLY A 120 71.50 17.98 10.40
N CYS A 121 71.72 17.59 9.14
CA CYS A 121 73.00 17.00 8.70
C CYS A 121 73.98 18.01 8.05
N SER A 122 73.64 19.30 7.98
CA SER A 122 74.46 20.31 7.27
C SER A 122 75.29 21.22 8.19
N ARG A 123 75.50 20.88 9.47
CA ARG A 123 76.28 21.74 10.39
C ARG A 123 77.23 20.97 11.30
N VAL A 124 78.19 20.26 10.71
CA VAL A 124 79.48 19.96 11.36
C VAL A 124 80.52 19.90 10.26
N GLU A 125 81.21 21.01 9.99
CA GLU A 125 82.59 21.11 9.49
C GLU A 125 82.92 22.61 9.45
N LEU A 126 83.59 23.11 10.49
CA LEU A 126 84.43 24.32 10.51
C LEU A 126 84.85 24.54 11.97
N GLY A 127 86.06 24.07 12.30
CA GLY A 127 86.71 24.19 13.60
C GLY A 127 88.06 23.53 13.56
#